data_AF-A0A6N2DYN8-F1
#
_entry.id   AF-A0A6N2DYN8-F1
#
_cell.length_a   1.000
_cell.length_b   1.000
_cell.length_c   1.000
_cell.angle_alpha   90.00
_cell.angle_beta   90.00
_cell.angle_gamma   90.00
#
_symmetry.space_group_name_H-M   'P 1'
#
loop_
_entity.id
_entity.type
_entity.pdbx_description
1 polymer ?
#
loop_
_entity_poly.entity_id
_entity_poly.type
_entity_poly.pdbx_seq_one_letter_code
_entity_poly.pdbx_strand_id
1 'polypeptide(L)'
;MAQEWVEDLEKDLAEAVEVKNRDSLHRYISRLAEHFGRTGESGSGQPELASVTNFGAQISTLLTEIRAINARIESMQISMDKRFEELTHYMDKRFEAVDKRFEDMQKSMDKRFEAVDKRFEDMQNSMEKRFEAVDKRFEDMNKRFNGMQALLALGFTVLATMMTVIRLFG
;
A
#
# COMPACT_ATOMS: atom_id res chain seq x y z
N MET A 1 16.53 -62.31 -10.19
CA MET A 1 16.26 -62.53 -8.75
C MET A 1 17.04 -61.56 -7.85
N ALA A 2 18.22 -61.89 -7.29
CA ALA A 2 18.91 -60.94 -6.38
C ALA A 2 19.40 -59.67 -7.08
N GLN A 3 19.90 -59.80 -8.30
CA GLN A 3 20.41 -58.66 -9.10
C GLN A 3 19.29 -57.74 -9.59
N GLU A 4 18.18 -58.33 -10.01
CA GLU A 4 16.96 -57.65 -10.44
C GLU A 4 16.34 -56.83 -9.29
N TRP A 5 16.31 -57.38 -8.07
CA TRP A 5 15.88 -56.66 -6.87
C TRP A 5 16.76 -55.46 -6.54
N VAL A 6 18.08 -55.58 -6.73
CA VAL A 6 19.05 -54.48 -6.53
C VAL A 6 18.80 -53.35 -7.54
N GLU A 7 18.65 -53.68 -8.82
CA GLU A 7 18.40 -52.71 -9.89
C GLU A 7 17.06 -51.98 -9.71
N ASP A 8 15.99 -52.70 -9.39
CA ASP A 8 14.67 -52.12 -9.15
C ASP A 8 14.68 -51.16 -7.95
N LEU A 9 15.32 -51.57 -6.84
CA LEU A 9 15.42 -50.75 -5.65
C LEU A 9 16.27 -49.48 -5.88
N GLU A 10 17.36 -49.59 -6.63
CA GLU A 10 18.19 -48.44 -7.01
C GLU A 10 17.44 -47.43 -7.86
N LYS A 11 16.66 -47.93 -8.82
CA LYS A 11 15.81 -47.10 -9.66
C LYS A 11 14.73 -46.41 -8.82
N ASP A 12 14.04 -47.15 -7.97
CA ASP A 12 12.98 -46.60 -7.13
C ASP A 12 13.52 -45.52 -6.17
N LEU A 13 14.69 -45.77 -5.57
CA LEU A 13 15.36 -44.78 -4.71
C LEU A 13 15.79 -43.54 -5.49
N ALA A 14 16.34 -43.71 -6.69
CA ALA A 14 16.79 -42.60 -7.52
C ALA A 14 15.65 -41.72 -8.05
N GLU A 15 14.44 -42.26 -8.17
CA GLU A 15 13.25 -41.50 -8.56
C GLU A 15 12.54 -40.85 -7.37
N ALA A 16 12.61 -41.46 -6.18
CA ALA A 16 11.92 -40.97 -5.00
C ALA A 16 12.73 -39.92 -4.22
N VAL A 17 14.06 -40.02 -4.21
CA VAL A 17 14.93 -39.14 -3.42
C VAL A 17 16.17 -38.70 -4.20
N GLU A 18 16.73 -37.56 -3.81
CA GLU A 18 17.98 -37.08 -4.39
C GLU A 18 19.16 -37.97 -3.96
N VAL A 19 19.71 -38.73 -4.91
CA VAL A 19 20.87 -39.59 -4.68
C VAL A 19 22.16 -38.83 -5.01
N LYS A 20 22.87 -38.41 -3.97
CA LYS A 20 24.14 -37.65 -4.11
C LYS A 20 25.29 -38.45 -4.73
N ASN A 21 25.31 -39.78 -4.56
CA ASN A 21 26.35 -40.65 -5.11
C ASN A 21 25.78 -42.03 -5.44
N ARG A 22 25.60 -42.31 -6.74
CA ARG A 22 24.99 -43.56 -7.21
C ARG A 22 25.88 -44.80 -6.99
N ASP A 23 27.20 -44.68 -7.13
CA ASP A 23 28.12 -45.79 -6.89
C ASP A 23 28.09 -46.28 -5.44
N SER A 24 27.94 -45.35 -4.51
CA SER A 24 27.85 -45.65 -3.08
C SER A 24 26.51 -46.33 -2.78
N LEU A 25 25.42 -45.83 -3.37
CA LEU A 25 24.10 -46.44 -3.26
C LEU A 25 24.13 -47.90 -3.75
N HIS A 26 24.69 -48.12 -4.94
CA HIS A 26 24.82 -49.45 -5.53
C HIS A 26 25.62 -50.41 -4.65
N ARG A 27 26.77 -49.96 -4.13
CA ARG A 27 27.58 -50.76 -3.20
C ARG A 27 26.82 -51.10 -1.91
N TYR A 28 26.05 -50.18 -1.34
CA TYR A 28 25.29 -50.44 -0.12
C TYR A 28 24.17 -51.43 -0.35
N ILE A 29 23.39 -51.27 -1.42
CA ILE A 29 22.27 -52.14 -1.75
C ILE A 29 22.77 -53.55 -2.12
N SER A 30 23.85 -53.63 -2.90
CA SER A 30 24.48 -54.91 -3.24
C SER A 30 24.99 -55.66 -2.00
N ARG A 31 25.61 -54.96 -1.04
CA ARG A 31 26.05 -55.56 0.24
C ARG A 31 24.87 -56.03 1.10
N LEU A 32 23.76 -55.29 1.07
CA LEU A 32 22.51 -55.68 1.73
C LEU A 32 21.96 -56.97 1.13
N ALA A 33 21.88 -57.06 -0.20
CA ALA A 33 21.46 -58.26 -0.91
C ALA A 33 22.34 -59.48 -0.58
N GLU A 34 23.67 -59.29 -0.54
CA GLU A 34 24.61 -60.36 -0.15
C GLU A 34 24.45 -60.81 1.30
N HIS A 35 24.19 -59.89 2.23
CA HIS A 35 24.02 -60.22 3.65
C HIS A 35 22.83 -61.15 3.87
N PHE A 36 21.71 -60.85 3.23
CA PHE A 36 20.53 -61.72 3.27
C PHE A 36 20.69 -63.03 2.49
N GLY A 37 21.60 -63.09 1.50
CA GLY A 37 21.91 -64.32 0.79
C GLY A 37 22.78 -65.30 1.59
N ARG A 38 23.67 -64.79 2.45
CA ARG A 38 24.60 -65.61 3.27
C ARG A 38 23.98 -66.22 4.52
N THR A 39 22.92 -65.63 5.07
CA THR A 39 22.28 -66.12 6.30
C THR A 39 21.46 -67.40 6.08
N GLY A 40 21.25 -67.82 4.83
CA GLY A 40 20.40 -68.96 4.44
C GLY A 40 21.06 -70.29 4.12
N GLU A 41 22.40 -70.36 4.13
CA GLU A 41 23.10 -71.63 3.86
C GLU A 41 23.10 -72.59 5.07
N SER A 42 22.59 -72.19 6.24
CA SER A 42 22.52 -73.01 7.45
C SER A 42 21.09 -73.44 7.82
N GLY A 43 20.55 -74.44 7.14
CA GLY A 43 19.44 -75.29 7.63
C GLY A 43 18.06 -75.10 6.97
N SER A 44 17.53 -76.18 6.40
CA SER A 44 16.13 -76.43 5.93
C SER A 44 15.33 -75.23 5.37
N GLY A 45 15.14 -75.23 4.05
CA GLY A 45 14.75 -74.07 3.26
C GLY A 45 13.32 -73.52 3.40
N GLN A 46 13.18 -72.31 2.86
CA GLN A 46 11.98 -71.51 2.56
C GLN A 46 11.59 -70.27 3.43
N PRO A 47 12.10 -70.00 4.66
CA PRO A 47 11.67 -68.79 5.41
C PRO A 47 12.31 -67.45 5.00
N GLU A 48 13.46 -67.46 4.31
CA GLU A 48 14.32 -66.26 4.25
C GLU A 48 14.19 -65.42 2.98
N LEU A 49 13.87 -66.04 1.84
CA LEU A 49 13.40 -65.34 0.63
C LEU A 49 12.17 -64.48 0.94
N ALA A 50 11.31 -64.94 1.84
CA ALA A 50 10.15 -64.19 2.31
C ALA A 50 10.56 -62.92 3.09
N SER A 51 11.69 -62.94 3.79
CA SER A 51 12.17 -61.77 4.56
C SER A 51 12.74 -60.66 3.66
N VAL A 52 13.53 -61.04 2.64
CA VAL A 52 14.10 -60.10 1.65
C VAL A 52 13.00 -59.49 0.79
N THR A 53 12.05 -60.32 0.35
CA THR A 53 10.91 -59.84 -0.45
C THR A 53 9.98 -58.96 0.38
N ASN A 54 9.72 -59.28 1.65
CA ASN A 54 8.94 -58.43 2.54
C ASN A 54 9.64 -57.10 2.84
N PHE A 55 10.96 -57.11 3.08
CA PHE A 55 11.74 -55.88 3.26
C PHE A 55 11.74 -55.01 2.00
N GLY A 56 11.94 -55.62 0.82
CA GLY A 56 11.83 -54.94 -0.46
C GLY A 56 10.45 -54.31 -0.69
N ALA A 57 9.38 -55.04 -0.34
CA ALA A 57 8.01 -54.54 -0.43
C ALA A 57 7.75 -53.37 0.53
N GLN A 58 8.31 -53.39 1.74
CA GLN A 58 8.23 -52.29 2.70
C GLN A 58 8.97 -51.05 2.17
N ILE A 59 10.17 -51.20 1.60
CA ILE A 59 10.86 -50.06 1.00
C ILE A 59 10.09 -49.51 -0.20
N SER A 60 9.60 -50.36 -1.11
CA SER A 60 8.82 -49.90 -2.26
C SER A 60 7.56 -49.12 -1.84
N THR A 61 6.89 -49.56 -0.77
CA THR A 61 5.78 -48.82 -0.15
C THR A 61 6.22 -47.45 0.35
N LEU A 62 7.30 -47.38 1.13
CA LEU A 62 7.83 -46.11 1.65
C LEU A 62 8.25 -45.15 0.54
N LEU A 63 8.86 -45.64 -0.54
CA LEU A 63 9.27 -44.81 -1.68
C LEU A 63 8.06 -44.27 -2.43
N THR A 64 6.99 -45.05 -2.52
CA THR A 64 5.72 -44.59 -3.10
C THR A 64 5.11 -43.46 -2.27
N GLU A 65 5.14 -43.57 -0.94
CA GLU A 65 4.68 -42.49 -0.05
C GLU A 65 5.54 -41.23 -0.17
N ILE A 66 6.87 -41.37 -0.25
CA ILE A 66 7.80 -40.25 -0.45
C ILE A 66 7.51 -39.53 -1.78
N ARG A 67 7.33 -40.27 -2.88
CA ARG A 67 6.96 -39.70 -4.19
C ARG A 67 5.64 -38.91 -4.08
N ALA A 68 4.65 -39.46 -3.39
CA ALA A 68 3.36 -38.78 -3.18
C ALA A 68 3.50 -37.49 -2.36
N ILE A 69 4.36 -37.50 -1.32
CA ILE A 69 4.65 -36.32 -0.51
C ILE A 69 5.36 -35.25 -1.34
N ASN A 70 6.38 -35.62 -2.13
CA ASN A 70 7.10 -34.69 -3.00
C ASN A 70 6.16 -34.03 -4.01
N ALA A 71 5.31 -34.81 -4.69
CA ALA A 71 4.31 -34.27 -5.60
C ALA A 71 3.32 -33.31 -4.91
N ARG A 72 2.92 -33.62 -3.67
CA ARG A 72 2.08 -32.72 -2.87
C ARG A 72 2.81 -31.42 -2.52
N ILE A 73 4.08 -31.48 -2.15
CA ILE A 73 4.90 -30.30 -1.84
C ILE A 73 5.04 -29.42 -3.08
N GLU A 74 5.36 -29.99 -4.24
CA GLU A 74 5.44 -29.26 -5.52
C GLU A 74 4.12 -28.58 -5.85
N SER A 75 3.00 -29.31 -5.73
CA SER A 75 1.67 -28.73 -5.97
C SER A 75 1.34 -27.57 -5.02
N MET A 76 1.78 -27.67 -3.77
CA MET A 76 1.60 -26.64 -2.76
C MET A 76 2.48 -25.42 -3.05
N GLN A 77 3.72 -25.62 -3.49
CA GLN A 77 4.62 -24.55 -3.92
C GLN A 77 4.01 -23.76 -5.08
N ILE A 78 3.59 -24.46 -6.15
CA ILE A 78 2.95 -23.83 -7.31
C ILE A 78 1.69 -23.05 -6.90
N SER A 79 0.87 -23.61 -6.01
CA SER A 79 -0.33 -22.94 -5.49
C SER A 79 0.01 -21.69 -4.67
N MET A 80 1.06 -21.75 -3.84
CA MET A 80 1.53 -20.60 -3.07
C MET A 80 2.07 -19.49 -3.98
N ASP A 81 2.90 -19.84 -4.97
CA ASP A 81 3.48 -18.89 -5.93
C ASP A 81 2.37 -18.16 -6.68
N LYS A 82 1.39 -18.91 -7.20
CA LYS A 82 0.22 -18.33 -7.88
C LYS A 82 -0.58 -17.40 -6.96
N ARG A 83 -0.83 -17.79 -5.71
CA ARG A 83 -1.55 -16.94 -4.75
C ARG A 83 -0.76 -15.69 -4.40
N PHE A 84 0.57 -15.77 -4.37
CA PHE A 84 1.44 -14.64 -4.10
C PHE A 84 1.46 -13.65 -5.27
N GLU A 85 1.52 -14.14 -6.51
CA GLU A 85 1.37 -13.34 -7.72
C GLU A 85 0.00 -12.63 -7.77
N GLU A 86 -1.08 -13.36 -7.51
CA GLU A 86 -2.43 -12.80 -7.47
C GLU A 86 -2.58 -11.72 -6.39
N LEU A 87 -2.00 -11.95 -5.20
CA LEU A 87 -1.99 -10.98 -4.11
C LEU A 87 -1.21 -9.73 -4.50
N THR A 88 -0.02 -9.89 -5.08
CA THR A 88 0.84 -8.77 -5.50
C THR A 88 0.11 -7.90 -6.51
N HIS A 89 -0.45 -8.50 -7.56
CA HIS A 89 -1.21 -7.78 -8.57
C HIS A 89 -2.49 -7.12 -8.02
N TYR A 90 -3.16 -7.74 -7.05
CA TYR A 90 -4.28 -7.11 -6.35
C TYR A 90 -3.83 -5.87 -5.55
N MET A 91 -2.69 -5.97 -4.86
CA MET A 91 -2.12 -4.84 -4.11
C MET A 91 -1.74 -3.69 -5.04
N ASP A 92 -1.07 -3.97 -6.16
CA ASP A 92 -0.69 -2.95 -7.15
C ASP A 92 -1.92 -2.18 -7.65
N LYS A 93 -2.98 -2.89 -8.06
CA LYS A 93 -4.24 -2.26 -8.47
C LYS A 93 -4.88 -1.41 -7.37
N ARG A 94 -4.78 -1.85 -6.11
CA ARG A 94 -5.30 -1.08 -4.98
C ARG A 94 -4.48 0.17 -4.73
N PHE A 95 -3.16 0.12 -4.86
CA PHE A 95 -2.29 1.28 -4.73
C PHE A 95 -2.53 2.28 -5.85
N GLU A 96 -2.60 1.85 -7.11
CA GLU A 96 -2.96 2.73 -8.24
C GLU A 96 -4.31 3.44 -8.02
N ALA A 97 -5.31 2.73 -7.51
CA ALA A 97 -6.61 3.31 -7.19
C ALA A 97 -6.54 4.33 -6.03
N VAL A 98 -5.65 4.11 -5.07
CA VAL A 98 -5.40 5.05 -3.96
C VAL A 98 -4.70 6.30 -4.49
N ASP A 99 -3.65 6.15 -5.30
CA ASP A 99 -2.91 7.26 -5.90
C ASP A 99 -3.84 8.17 -6.72
N LYS A 100 -4.69 7.58 -7.56
CA LYS A 100 -5.70 8.34 -8.31
C LYS A 100 -6.65 9.13 -7.42
N ARG A 101 -7.10 8.54 -6.30
CA ARG A 101 -7.97 9.24 -5.33
C ARG A 101 -7.24 10.40 -4.64
N PHE A 102 -5.95 10.24 -4.35
CA PHE A 102 -5.14 11.31 -3.79
C PHE A 102 -4.96 12.46 -4.79
N GLU A 103 -4.65 12.16 -6.05
CA GLU A 103 -4.57 13.18 -7.11
C GLU A 103 -5.89 13.95 -7.28
N ASP A 104 -7.02 13.23 -7.32
CA ASP A 104 -8.34 13.85 -7.46
C ASP A 104 -8.68 14.73 -6.24
N MET A 105 -8.31 14.29 -5.04
CA MET A 105 -8.47 15.07 -3.81
C MET A 105 -7.61 16.34 -3.84
N GLN A 106 -6.35 16.25 -4.25
CA GLN A 106 -5.45 17.39 -4.37
C GLN A 106 -6.00 18.42 -5.36
N LYS A 107 -6.39 17.98 -6.56
CA LYS A 107 -7.03 18.86 -7.57
C LYS A 107 -8.31 19.52 -7.04
N SER A 108 -9.11 18.81 -6.25
CA SER A 108 -10.30 19.37 -5.63
C SER A 108 -9.96 20.41 -4.57
N MET A 109 -8.93 20.18 -3.77
CA MET A 109 -8.45 21.15 -2.79
C MET A 109 -7.90 22.40 -3.46
N ASP A 110 -7.06 22.26 -4.47
CA ASP A 110 -6.48 23.39 -5.22
C ASP A 110 -7.59 24.30 -5.78
N LYS A 111 -8.60 23.71 -6.45
CA LYS A 111 -9.77 24.46 -6.96
C LYS A 111 -10.55 25.18 -5.86
N ARG A 112 -10.68 24.57 -4.68
CA ARG A 112 -11.38 25.19 -3.55
C ARG A 112 -10.57 26.35 -2.97
N PHE A 113 -9.25 26.22 -2.90
CA PHE A 113 -8.37 27.31 -2.46
C PHE A 113 -8.39 28.47 -3.45
N GLU A 114 -8.26 28.22 -4.75
CA GLU A 114 -8.40 29.26 -5.79
C GLU A 114 -9.74 30.00 -5.68
N ALA A 115 -10.84 29.26 -5.44
CA ALA A 115 -12.16 29.87 -5.26
C ALA A 115 -12.25 30.72 -3.98
N VAL A 116 -11.55 30.32 -2.91
CA VAL A 116 -11.47 31.10 -1.67
C VAL A 116 -10.65 32.37 -1.89
N ASP A 117 -9.49 32.27 -2.52
CA ASP A 117 -8.61 33.41 -2.83
C ASP A 117 -9.37 34.46 -3.65
N LYS A 118 -10.08 34.03 -4.70
CA LYS A 118 -10.92 34.92 -5.50
C LYS A 118 -12.01 35.63 -4.67
N ARG A 119 -12.67 34.92 -3.75
CA ARG A 119 -13.68 35.55 -2.87
C ARG A 119 -13.06 36.56 -1.91
N PHE A 120 -11.85 36.32 -1.44
CA PHE A 120 -11.11 37.27 -0.62
C PHE A 120 -10.71 38.52 -1.41
N GLU A 121 -10.20 38.37 -2.63
CA GLU A 121 -9.90 39.49 -3.52
C GLU A 121 -11.16 40.32 -3.82
N ASP A 122 -12.27 39.67 -4.17
CA ASP A 122 -13.56 40.34 -4.43
C ASP A 122 -14.05 41.10 -3.19
N MET A 123 -13.90 40.51 -1.99
CA MET A 123 -14.27 41.14 -0.74
C MET A 123 -13.38 42.36 -0.44
N GLN A 124 -12.06 42.24 -0.62
CA GLN A 124 -11.12 43.34 -0.43
C GLN A 124 -11.44 44.50 -1.37
N ASN A 125 -11.65 44.22 -2.66
CA ASN A 125 -12.03 45.22 -3.65
C ASN A 125 -13.37 45.91 -3.31
N SER A 126 -14.33 45.15 -2.78
CA SER A 126 -15.62 45.71 -2.33
C SER A 126 -15.44 46.60 -1.10
N MET A 127 -14.60 46.20 -0.15
CA MET A 127 -14.29 47.02 1.03
C MET A 127 -13.60 48.31 0.63
N GLU A 128 -12.59 48.25 -0.25
CA GLU A 128 -11.87 49.43 -0.74
C GLU A 128 -12.83 50.47 -1.34
N LYS A 129 -13.70 50.02 -2.27
CA LYS A 129 -14.72 50.90 -2.87
C LYS A 129 -15.67 51.51 -1.86
N ARG A 130 -16.03 50.76 -0.81
CA ARG A 130 -16.90 51.27 0.26
C ARG A 130 -16.18 52.30 1.13
N PHE A 131 -14.91 52.08 1.44
CA PHE A 131 -14.10 53.06 2.17
C PHE A 131 -13.91 54.34 1.36
N GLU A 132 -13.55 54.25 0.07
CA GLU A 132 -13.46 55.41 -0.82
C GLU A 132 -14.79 56.20 -0.88
N ALA A 133 -15.92 55.49 -0.92
CA ALA A 133 -17.24 56.13 -0.91
C ALA A 133 -17.56 56.82 0.44
N VAL A 134 -17.11 56.24 1.56
CA VAL A 134 -17.23 56.84 2.88
C VAL A 134 -16.36 58.10 2.99
N ASP A 135 -15.12 58.05 2.53
CA ASP A 135 -14.20 59.20 2.53
C ASP A 135 -14.78 60.37 1.74
N LYS A 136 -15.32 60.12 0.54
CA LYS A 136 -16.01 61.15 -0.27
C LYS A 136 -17.20 61.77 0.46
N ARG A 137 -17.97 60.99 1.21
CA ARG A 137 -19.10 61.50 2.02
C ARG A 137 -18.60 62.37 3.18
N PHE A 138 -17.52 61.99 3.84
CA PHE A 138 -16.91 62.80 4.89
C PHE A 138 -16.35 64.12 4.34
N GLU A 139 -15.71 64.11 3.18
CA GLU A 139 -15.27 65.33 2.50
C GLU A 139 -16.43 66.28 2.19
N ASP A 140 -17.54 65.76 1.65
CA ASP A 140 -18.75 66.56 1.38
C ASP A 140 -19.37 67.12 2.67
N MET A 141 -19.44 66.30 3.73
CA MET A 141 -19.91 66.76 5.04
C MET A 141 -19.03 67.88 5.62
N ASN A 142 -17.70 67.75 5.52
CA ASN A 142 -16.76 68.79 5.97
C ASN A 142 -16.94 70.09 5.18
N LYS A 143 -17.16 70.02 3.86
CA LYS A 143 -17.45 71.21 3.04
C LYS A 143 -18.72 71.91 3.50
N ARG A 144 -19.81 71.16 3.72
CA ARG A 144 -21.09 71.72 4.22
C ARG A 144 -20.93 72.32 5.61
N PHE A 145 -20.22 71.64 6.51
CA PHE A 145 -19.96 72.12 7.86
C PHE A 145 -19.14 73.42 7.86
N ASN A 146 -18.07 73.49 7.07
CA ASN A 146 -17.27 74.71 6.89
C ASN A 146 -18.13 75.87 6.34
N GLY A 147 -19.00 75.59 5.37
CA GLY A 147 -19.94 76.58 4.84
C GLY A 147 -20.92 77.10 5.90
N MET A 148 -21.46 76.22 6.73
CA MET A 148 -22.33 76.60 7.85
C MET A 148 -21.59 77.43 8.91
N GLN A 149 -20.36 77.04 9.27
CA GLN A 149 -19.53 77.81 10.20
C GLN A 149 -19.24 79.21 9.66
N ALA A 150 -18.93 79.34 8.36
CA ALA A 150 -18.71 80.64 7.74
C ALA A 150 -19.96 81.54 7.80
N LEU A 151 -21.14 80.99 7.50
CA LEU A 151 -22.40 81.73 7.62
C LEU A 151 -22.71 82.16 9.05
N LEU A 152 -22.50 81.27 10.03
CA LEU A 152 -22.67 81.60 11.45
C LEU A 152 -21.69 82.70 11.88
N ALA A 153 -20.42 82.61 11.50
CA ALA A 153 -19.42 83.64 11.80
C ALA A 153 -19.82 85.00 11.22
N LEU A 154 -20.29 85.05 9.96
CA LEU A 154 -20.83 86.28 9.37
C LEU A 154 -22.01 86.82 10.18
N GLY A 155 -22.97 85.96 10.56
CA GLY A 155 -24.10 86.35 11.42
C GLY A 155 -23.66 86.98 12.75
N PHE A 156 -22.69 86.36 13.44
CA PHE A 156 -22.13 86.92 14.67
C PHE A 156 -21.45 88.28 14.45
N THR A 157 -20.70 88.46 13.36
CA THR A 157 -20.07 89.77 13.06
C THR A 157 -21.09 90.87 12.81
N VAL A 158 -22.20 90.56 12.10
CA VAL A 158 -23.30 91.51 11.88
C VAL A 158 -23.97 91.86 13.21
N LEU A 159 -24.28 90.87 14.06
CA LEU A 159 -24.88 91.14 15.37
C LEU A 159 -23.96 91.96 16.28
N ALA A 160 -22.66 91.68 16.30
CA ALA A 160 -21.68 92.42 17.10
C ALA A 160 -21.54 93.88 16.65
N THR A 161 -21.51 94.11 15.33
CA THR A 161 -21.47 95.48 14.77
C THR A 161 -22.76 96.25 15.09
N MET A 162 -23.94 95.62 14.94
CA MET A 162 -25.22 96.24 15.32
C MET A 162 -25.26 96.60 16.82
N MET A 163 -24.85 95.71 17.72
CA MET A 163 -24.78 96.00 19.15
C MET A 163 -23.86 97.19 19.46
N THR A 164 -22.74 97.29 18.76
CA THR A 164 -21.79 98.39 18.91
C THR A 164 -22.40 99.72 18.48
N VAL A 165 -23.11 99.74 17.34
CA VAL A 165 -23.84 100.91 16.86
C VAL A 165 -24.94 101.32 17.84
N ILE A 166 -25.75 100.38 18.34
CA ILE A 166 -26.81 100.69 19.31
C ILE A 166 -26.23 101.32 20.60
N ARG A 167 -25.10 100.82 21.10
CA ARG A 167 -24.42 101.40 22.28
C ARG A 167 -23.83 102.79 22.03
N LEU A 168 -23.49 103.14 20.78
CA LEU A 168 -22.92 104.45 20.44
C LEU A 168 -23.99 105.54 20.22
N PHE A 169 -25.20 105.15 19.80
CA PHE A 169 -26.28 106.08 19.46
C PHE A 169 -27.47 106.07 20.43
N GLY A 170 -27.50 105.16 21.41
CA GLY A 170 -28.52 105.10 22.46
C GLY A 170 -27.97 105.43 23.84
#